data_AF-A0A357A364-F1
#
_entry.id   AF-A0A357A364-F1
#
_cell.length_a   1.000
_cell.length_b   1.000
_cell.length_c   1.000
_cell.angle_alpha   90.00
_cell.angle_beta   90.00
_cell.angle_gamma   90.00
#
_symmetry.space_group_name_H-M   'P 1'
#
loop_
_entity.id
_entity.type
_entity.pdbx_description
1 polymer ?
#
loop_
_entity_poly.entity_id
_entity_poly.type
_entity_poly.pdbx_seq_one_letter_code
_entity_poly.pdbx_strand_id
1 'polypeptide(L)' 'MSTRVVVAGGDARDAWLCRFLEDQGYEVKSFGFHVEGVRAFCPKDAPLNIFIGPMTGIDAQGRMETVDGEGVLSSDILHS' A
#
# COMPACT_ATOMS: atom_id res chain seq x y z
N MET A 1 6.30 -17.55 -5.14
CA MET A 1 5.97 -16.36 -5.95
C MET A 1 5.87 -15.19 -4.98
N SER A 2 6.65 -14.13 -5.13
CA SER A 2 6.44 -12.90 -4.35
C SER A 2 5.23 -12.17 -4.89
N THR A 3 4.28 -11.84 -4.01
CA THR A 3 3.11 -11.03 -4.35
C THR A 3 3.54 -9.60 -4.63
N ARG A 4 3.14 -9.06 -5.79
CA ARG A 4 3.45 -7.71 -6.24
C ARG A 4 2.35 -6.73 -5.85
N VAL A 5 2.72 -5.73 -5.06
CA VAL A 5 1.82 -4.70 -4.55
C VAL A 5 2.20 -3.35 -5.12
N VAL A 6 1.21 -2.61 -5.61
CA VAL A 6 1.36 -1.18 -5.90
C VAL A 6 0.63 -0.38 -4.85
N VAL A 7 1.33 0.58 -4.26
CA VAL A 7 0.74 1.61 -3.41
C VAL A 7 0.69 2.89 -4.23
N ALA A 8 -0.50 3.42 -4.46
CA ALA A 8 -0.72 4.74 -5.02
C ALA A 8 -0.92 5.73 -3.88
N GLY A 9 -0.41 6.96 -4.01
CA GLY A 9 -0.38 7.85 -2.85
C GLY A 9 0.30 9.19 -3.11
N GLY A 10 0.52 9.92 -2.01
CA GLY A 10 1.16 11.22 -2.01
C GLY A 10 1.59 11.73 -0.63
N ASP A 11 1.34 11.00 0.46
CA ASP A 11 1.69 11.43 1.81
C ASP A 11 2.56 10.42 2.59
N ALA A 12 2.95 10.81 3.80
CA ALA A 12 3.87 10.04 4.64
C ALA A 12 3.33 8.65 5.02
N ARG A 13 2.00 8.44 5.06
CA ARG A 13 1.39 7.15 5.37
C ARG A 13 1.56 6.17 4.22
N ASP A 14 1.45 6.65 2.98
CA ASP A 14 1.69 5.82 1.80
C ASP A 14 3.17 5.37 1.73
N ALA A 15 4.10 6.26 2.12
CA ALA A 15 5.51 5.91 2.24
C ALA A 15 5.79 4.89 3.34
N TRP A 16 5.16 5.06 4.51
CA TRP A 16 5.22 4.08 5.60
C TRP A 16 4.66 2.72 5.18
N LEU A 17 3.52 2.69 4.49
CA LEU A 17 2.90 1.46 4.03
C LEU A 17 3.80 0.70 3.04
N CYS A 18 4.46 1.42 2.13
CA CYS A 18 5.44 0.80 1.23
C CYS A 18 6.52 0.04 2.01
N ARG A 19 7.10 0.67 3.04
CA ARG A 19 8.15 0.06 3.86
C ARG A 19 7.64 -1.11 4.68
N PHE A 20 6.48 -0.94 5.31
CA PHE A 20 5.85 -2.00 6.07
C PHE A 20 5.64 -3.26 5.21
N LEU A 21 5.13 -3.11 3.99
CA LEU A 21 4.91 -4.23 3.07
C LEU A 21 6.23 -4.84 2.56
N GLU A 22 7.26 -4.03 2.27
CA GLU A 22 8.60 -4.56 1.95
C GLU A 22 9.16 -5.41 3.09
N ASP A 23 9.03 -4.95 4.34
CA ASP A 23 9.47 -5.68 5.54
C ASP A 23 8.72 -7.01 5.75
N GLN A 24 7.48 -7.12 5.25
CA GLN A 24 6.72 -8.37 5.23
C GLN A 24 7.07 -9.29 4.04
N GLY A 25 7.99 -8.89 3.16
CA GLY A 25 8.48 -9.70 2.03
C GLY A 25 7.70 -9.55 0.71
N TYR A 26 6.85 -8.52 0.60
CA TYR A 26 6.15 -8.20 -0.65
C TYR A 26 7.08 -7.45 -1.62
N GLU A 27 6.86 -7.64 -2.93
CA GLU A 27 7.49 -6.80 -3.95
C GLU A 27 6.64 -5.53 -4.12
N VAL A 28 7.11 -4.40 -3.61
CA VAL A 28 6.33 -3.15 -3.57
C VAL A 28 6.81 -2.14 -4.61
N LYS A 29 5.86 -1.46 -5.25
CA LYS A 29 6.12 -0.30 -6.11
C LYS A 29 5.24 0.89 -5.74
N SER A 30 5.78 2.10 -5.81
CA SER A 30 5.03 3.34 -5.53
C SER A 30 4.41 3.91 -6.81
N PHE A 31 3.22 4.52 -6.74
CA PHE A 31 2.57 5.15 -7.89
C PHE A 31 2.06 6.55 -7.55
N GLY A 32 2.50 7.56 -8.31
CA GLY A 32 2.14 8.97 -8.06
C GLY A 32 2.99 9.69 -7.00
N PHE A 33 3.93 8.99 -6.35
CA PHE A 33 4.85 9.57 -5.37
C PHE A 33 6.20 8.83 -5.33
N HIS A 34 7.18 9.45 -4.68
CA HIS A 34 8.52 8.91 -4.51
C HIS A 34 8.78 8.50 -3.06
N VAL A 35 9.31 7.29 -2.87
CA VAL A 35 9.86 6.80 -1.61
C VAL A 35 11.26 6.32 -1.90
N GLU A 36 12.23 6.76 -1.11
CA GLU A 36 13.61 6.30 -1.25
C GLU A 36 13.65 4.77 -1.19
N GLY A 37 14.46 4.11 -2.02
CA GLY A 37 14.59 2.64 -2.03
C GLY A 37 13.42 1.85 -2.64
N VAL A 38 12.23 2.45 -2.83
CA VAL A 38 11.08 1.80 -3.48
C VAL A 38 11.04 2.20 -4.95
N ARG A 39 10.87 1.24 -5.86
CA ARG A 39 10.77 1.53 -7.29
C ARG A 39 9.40 2.08 -7.65
N ALA A 40 9.37 3.08 -8.53
CA ALA A 40 8.11 3.56 -9.09
C ALA A 40 7.45 2.49 -9.98
N PHE A 41 6.13 2.41 -9.91
CA PHE A 41 5.31 1.56 -10.75
C PHE A 41 5.27 2.10 -12.17
N CYS A 42 5.57 1.25 -13.15
CA CYS A 42 5.32 1.49 -14.56
C CYS A 42 4.18 0.60 -15.01
N PRO A 43 3.08 1.14 -15.58
CA PRO A 43 1.96 0.34 -16.11
C PRO A 43 2.33 -0.67 -17.20
N LYS A 44 3.55 -0.55 -17.77
CA LYS A 44 4.10 -1.49 -18.75
C LYS A 44 4.81 -2.69 -18.11
N ASP A 45 5.09 -2.62 -16.81
CA ASP A 45 5.66 -3.74 -16.06
C ASP A 45 4.59 -4.81 -15.84
N ALA A 46 5.02 -6.06 -15.71
CA ALA A 46 4.25 -7.28 -15.52
C ALA A 46 2.98 -7.16 -14.64
N PRO A 47 2.01 -8.09 -14.77
CA PRO A 47 0.73 -8.00 -14.07
C PRO A 47 0.88 -7.86 -12.56
N LEU A 48 0.07 -6.96 -12.01
CA LEU A 48 -0.04 -6.66 -10.59
C LEU A 48 -0.93 -7.69 -9.89
N ASN A 49 -0.62 -7.99 -8.64
CA ASN A 49 -1.50 -8.80 -7.80
C ASN A 49 -2.46 -7.92 -6.98
N ILE A 50 -1.95 -6.82 -6.42
CA ILE A 50 -2.71 -5.95 -5.52
C ILE A 50 -2.41 -4.49 -5.87
N PHE A 51 -3.46 -3.67 -5.94
CA PHE A 51 -3.37 -2.22 -6.07
C PHE A 51 -4.04 -1.56 -4.86
N ILE A 52 -3.28 -0.81 -4.08
CA ILE A 52 -3.73 -0.06 -2.91
C ILE A 52 -3.79 1.40 -3.32
N GLY A 53 -4.97 2.03 -3.24
CA GLY A 53 -5.14 3.45 -3.50
C GLY A 53 -4.54 4.34 -2.41
N PRO A 54 -4.52 5.67 -2.61
CA PRO A 54 -4.09 6.62 -1.59
C PRO A 54 -4.81 6.37 -0.27
N MET A 55 -4.05 6.37 0.82
CA MET A 55 -4.55 6.08 2.17
C MET A 55 -5.29 7.28 2.78
N THR A 56 -6.00 8.05 1.96
CA THR A 56 -6.84 9.16 2.38
C THR A 56 -7.98 8.64 3.26
N GLY A 57 -8.05 9.13 4.50
CA GLY A 57 -9.04 8.67 5.48
C GLY A 57 -8.54 7.62 6.47
N ILE A 58 -7.28 7.20 6.36
CA ILE A 58 -6.63 6.31 7.33
C ILE A 58 -5.69 7.11 8.23
N ASP A 59 -5.92 7.14 9.53
CA ASP A 59 -5.08 7.91 10.46
C ASP A 59 -3.71 7.27 10.71
N ALA A 60 -2.88 7.91 11.54
CA ALA A 60 -1.53 7.43 11.87
C ALA A 60 -1.52 6.11 12.64
N GLN A 61 -2.67 5.66 13.17
CA GLN A 61 -2.86 4.40 13.87
C GLN A 61 -3.46 3.33 12.95
N GLY A 62 -3.63 3.62 11.66
CA GLY A 62 -4.21 2.69 10.69
C GLY A 62 -5.73 2.59 10.79
N ARG A 63 -6.41 3.52 11.48
CA ARG A 63 -7.87 3.52 11.63
C ARG A 63 -8.52 4.25 10.46
N MET A 64 -9.64 3.73 9.99
CA MET A 64 -10.44 4.34 8.93
C MET A 64 -11.91 4.31 9.29
N GLU A 65 -12.66 5.29 8.80
CA GLU A 65 -14.12 5.26 8.86
C GLU A 65 -14.65 4.63 7.57
N THR A 66 -15.39 3.53 7.70
CA THR A 66 -16.04 2.81 6.60
C THR A 66 -17.55 2.98 6.69
N VAL A 67 -18.27 2.56 5.64
CA VAL A 67 -19.74 2.48 5.68
C VAL A 67 -20.27 1.54 6.77
N ASP A 68 -19.44 0.59 7.23
CA ASP A 68 -19.75 -0.38 8.27
C ASP A 68 -19.22 0.05 9.66
N GLY A 69 -18.66 1.26 9.77
CA GLY A 69 -18.10 1.82 11.01
C GLY A 69 -16.57 1.93 10.99
N GLU A 70 -15.99 2.18 12.18
CA GLU A 70 -14.53 2.30 12.34
C GLU A 70 -13.86 0.93 12.10
N GLY A 71 -12.93 0.89 11.15
CA GLY A 71 -12.11 -0.28 10.83
C GLY A 71 -10.63 0.00 11.05
N VAL A 72 -9.85 -1.03 11.36
CA VAL A 72 -8.38 -0.93 11.49
C VAL A 72 -7.74 -1.74 10.37
N LEU A 73 -6.78 -1.14 9.69
CA LEU A 73 -5.99 -1.83 8.67
C LEU A 73 -5.09 -2.86 9.36
N SER A 74 -5.51 -4.13 9.30
CA SER A 74 -4.72 -5.29 9.73
C SER A 74 -4.19 -6.06 8.52
N SER A 75 -3.25 -6.98 8.77
CA SER A 75 -2.74 -7.90 7.75
C SER A 75 -3.81 -8.83 7.17
N ASP A 76 -4.97 -8.96 7.81
CA ASP A 76 -6.04 -9.85 7.38
C ASP A 76 -6.59 -9.46 6.00
N ILE A 77 -6.51 -8.17 5.64
CA ILE A 77 -6.92 -7.67 4.31
C ILE A 77 -6.09 -8.28 3.16
N LEU A 78 -4.89 -8.78 3.46
CA LEU A 78 -3.99 -9.39 2.48
C LEU A 78 -4.28 -10.88 2.23
N HIS A 79 -5.20 -11.46 3.01
CA HIS A 79 -5.63 -12.87 2.92
C HIS A 79 -7.03 -13.04 2.33
N SER A 80 -7.65 -11.95 1.88
CA SER A 80 -8.96 -11.91 1.21
C SER A 80 -8.91 -12.41 -0.24
#